data_AF-A0A453EU37-F1
#
_entry.id   AF-A0A453EU37-F1
#
_cell.length_a   1.000
_cell.length_b   1.000
_cell.length_c   1.000
_cell.angle_alpha   90.00
_cell.angle_beta   90.00
_cell.angle_gamma   90.00
#
_symmetry.space_group_name_H-M   'P 1'
#
loop_
_entity.id
_entity.type
_entity.pdbx_description
1 polymer ?
#
loop_
_entity_poly.entity_id
_entity_poly.type
_entity_poly.pdbx_seq_one_letter_code
_entity_poly.pdbx_strand_id
1 'polypeptide(L)'
;LHCQVVDKIHIQMDAFLEDGSHEATISVIRALAVAVPHSTDRLREYLLTKIFRLTSAPPTENDIERRRERANVFCEALRALDATDLPATSVRDLLLPSIQNLLKDVDALDPAHKEALEVIGRERSGGTLESIGKAMGAHLGIATSVSSFFGESSLLGKKEGGEQHDPAAASVPPQVGLQTQQENTRFGRIMRGGFGDMLRGKAKGGDEPS
;
A
#
# COMPACT_ATOMS: atom_id res chain seq x y z
N LEU A 1 -29.55 24.23 5.64
CA LEU A 1 -30.34 23.06 5.16
C LEU A 1 -29.48 21.78 5.09
N HIS A 2 -28.32 21.77 4.43
CA HIS A 2 -27.44 20.57 4.39
C HIS A 2 -26.99 20.08 5.78
N CYS A 3 -26.67 20.97 6.72
CA CYS A 3 -26.26 20.60 8.09
C CYS A 3 -27.33 19.75 8.83
N GLN A 4 -28.61 20.15 8.73
CA GLN A 4 -29.72 19.47 9.41
C GLN A 4 -30.06 18.08 8.84
N VAL A 5 -29.79 17.84 7.55
CA VAL A 5 -30.08 16.53 6.94
C VAL A 5 -29.04 15.51 7.39
N VAL A 6 -27.76 15.88 7.41
CA VAL A 6 -26.67 15.02 7.88
C VAL A 6 -26.86 14.68 9.37
N ASP A 7 -27.28 15.65 10.19
CA ASP A 7 -27.59 15.40 11.60
C ASP A 7 -28.69 14.36 11.80
N LYS A 8 -29.77 14.44 11.01
CA LYS A 8 -30.86 13.45 11.05
C LYS A 8 -30.40 12.07 10.60
N ILE A 9 -29.54 12.00 9.58
CA ILE A 9 -28.93 10.73 9.13
C ILE A 9 -28.12 10.13 10.28
N HIS A 10 -27.27 10.92 10.94
CA HIS A 10 -26.46 10.43 12.06
C HIS A 10 -27.33 9.88 13.19
N ILE A 11 -28.36 10.64 13.61
CA ILE A 11 -29.29 10.21 14.68
C ILE A 11 -29.98 8.89 14.33
N GLN A 12 -30.44 8.74 13.08
CA GLN A 12 -31.11 7.50 12.65
C GLN A 12 -30.13 6.33 12.61
N MET A 13 -28.94 6.52 12.03
CA MET A 13 -27.93 5.47 11.96
C MET A 13 -27.44 5.08 13.35
N ASP A 14 -27.31 6.03 14.28
CA ASP A 14 -26.97 5.78 15.68
C ASP A 14 -28.01 4.89 16.35
N ALA A 15 -29.30 5.19 16.20
CA ALA A 15 -30.36 4.36 16.77
C ALA A 15 -30.32 2.90 16.28
N PHE A 16 -29.98 2.67 15.01
CA PHE A 16 -29.81 1.32 14.48
C PHE A 16 -28.55 0.62 14.98
N LEU A 17 -27.46 1.37 15.18
CA LEU A 17 -26.21 0.81 15.70
C LEU A 17 -26.28 0.52 17.20
N GLU A 18 -27.05 1.29 17.96
CA GLU A 18 -27.27 1.11 19.40
C GLU A 18 -28.08 -0.14 19.74
N ASP A 19 -28.93 -0.61 18.83
CA ASP A 19 -29.63 -1.90 18.95
C ASP A 19 -28.66 -3.09 19.01
N GLY A 20 -27.41 -2.91 18.54
CA GLY A 20 -26.37 -3.93 18.59
C GLY A 20 -26.63 -5.16 17.71
N SER A 21 -27.71 -5.14 16.92
CA SER A 21 -28.03 -6.19 15.96
C SER A 21 -26.97 -6.27 14.87
N HIS A 22 -26.50 -7.48 14.59
CA HIS A 22 -25.53 -7.77 13.52
C HIS A 22 -26.07 -7.28 12.17
N GLU A 23 -27.29 -7.69 11.81
CA GLU A 23 -27.93 -7.32 10.54
C GLU A 23 -28.08 -5.79 10.37
N ALA A 24 -28.46 -5.10 11.46
CA ALA A 24 -28.59 -3.64 11.45
C ALA A 24 -27.22 -2.98 11.22
N THR A 25 -26.19 -3.44 11.94
CA THR A 25 -24.81 -2.95 11.80
C THR A 25 -24.29 -3.14 10.39
N ILE A 26 -24.43 -4.35 9.84
CA ILE A 26 -24.02 -4.69 8.47
C ILE A 26 -24.73 -3.79 7.46
N SER A 27 -26.04 -3.62 7.59
CA SER A 27 -26.85 -2.82 6.67
C SER A 27 -26.47 -1.34 6.70
N VAL A 28 -26.32 -0.76 7.90
CA VAL A 28 -25.94 0.65 8.08
C VAL A 28 -24.57 0.90 7.46
N ILE A 29 -23.58 0.06 7.75
CA ILE A 29 -22.21 0.28 7.24
C ILE A 29 -22.15 0.10 5.72
N ARG A 30 -22.82 -0.91 5.15
CA ARG A 30 -22.91 -1.08 3.68
C ARG A 30 -23.57 0.13 3.02
N ALA A 31 -24.69 0.61 3.55
CA ALA A 31 -25.40 1.76 3.01
C ALA A 31 -24.55 3.04 3.03
N LEU A 32 -23.86 3.30 4.14
CA LEU A 32 -22.97 4.44 4.27
C LEU A 32 -21.74 4.32 3.35
N ALA A 33 -21.16 3.13 3.21
CA ALA A 33 -20.02 2.87 2.34
C ALA A 33 -20.34 3.20 0.86
N VAL A 34 -21.51 2.79 0.37
CA VAL A 34 -21.97 3.10 -1.00
C VAL A 34 -22.10 4.62 -1.22
N ALA A 35 -22.45 5.38 -0.17
CA ALA A 35 -22.58 6.82 -0.25
C ALA A 35 -21.23 7.58 -0.18
N VAL A 36 -20.15 6.94 0.28
CA VAL A 36 -18.83 7.58 0.52
C VAL A 36 -18.34 8.43 -0.66
N PRO A 37 -18.33 7.96 -1.92
CA PRO A 37 -17.81 8.73 -3.06
C PRO A 37 -18.54 10.05 -3.30
N HIS A 38 -19.82 10.12 -2.91
CA HIS A 38 -20.70 11.27 -3.15
C HIS A 38 -21.03 12.05 -1.87
N SER A 39 -20.47 11.64 -0.74
CA SER A 39 -20.79 12.21 0.56
C SER A 39 -19.92 13.42 0.91
N THR A 40 -20.34 14.15 1.95
CA THR A 40 -19.55 15.21 2.58
C THR A 40 -18.51 14.64 3.53
N ASP A 41 -17.43 15.38 3.79
CA ASP A 41 -16.38 15.00 4.75
C ASP A 41 -16.94 14.63 6.14
N ARG A 42 -17.99 15.32 6.57
CA ARG A 42 -18.66 15.04 7.84
C ARG A 42 -19.26 13.63 7.94
N LEU A 43 -19.77 13.09 6.83
CA LEU A 43 -20.31 11.73 6.78
C LEU A 43 -19.19 10.69 6.71
N ARG A 44 -18.11 10.99 5.98
CA ARG A 44 -16.91 10.15 5.91
C ARG A 44 -16.28 10.00 7.30
N GLU A 45 -16.11 11.11 8.00
CA GLU A 45 -15.58 11.15 9.37
C GLU A 45 -16.49 10.39 10.35
N TYR A 46 -17.81 10.55 10.21
CA TYR A 46 -18.79 9.80 11.01
C TYR A 46 -18.67 8.29 10.78
N LEU A 47 -18.67 7.84 9.52
CA LEU A 47 -18.54 6.43 9.17
C LEU A 47 -17.22 5.86 9.70
N LEU A 48 -16.11 6.55 9.48
CA LEU A 48 -14.79 6.13 9.94
C LEU A 48 -14.73 6.02 11.47
N THR A 49 -15.33 6.97 12.19
CA THR A 49 -15.46 6.93 13.65
C THR A 49 -16.26 5.70 14.11
N LYS A 50 -17.35 5.35 13.40
CA LYS A 50 -18.15 4.16 13.72
C LYS A 50 -17.39 2.88 13.47
N ILE A 51 -16.71 2.74 12.34
CA ILE A 51 -15.90 1.55 12.04
C ILE A 51 -14.80 1.39 13.09
N PHE A 52 -14.11 2.46 13.47
CA PHE A 52 -13.09 2.41 14.51
C PHE A 52 -13.65 1.88 15.84
N ARG A 53 -14.80 2.40 16.29
CA ARG A 53 -15.44 1.93 17.53
C ARG A 53 -15.88 0.47 17.43
N LEU A 54 -16.50 0.08 16.32
CA LEU A 54 -17.02 -1.28 16.11
C LEU A 54 -15.89 -2.31 16.00
N THR A 55 -14.75 -1.95 15.40
CA THR A 55 -13.57 -2.83 15.28
C THR A 55 -12.73 -2.88 16.55
N SER A 56 -12.82 -1.86 17.41
CA SER A 56 -12.10 -1.85 18.70
C SER A 56 -12.75 -2.75 19.74
N ALA A 57 -14.03 -3.10 19.57
CA ALA A 57 -14.70 -4.06 20.44
C ALA A 57 -14.18 -5.48 20.13
N PRO A 58 -13.82 -6.28 21.16
CA PRO A 58 -13.45 -7.67 20.92
C PRO A 58 -14.62 -8.41 20.26
N PRO A 59 -14.35 -9.32 19.30
CA PRO A 59 -15.40 -10.13 18.70
C PRO A 59 -16.03 -10.99 19.80
N THR A 60 -17.22 -10.61 20.26
CA THR A 60 -18.05 -11.42 21.17
C THR A 60 -18.70 -12.60 20.45
N GLU A 61 -18.56 -12.64 19.12
CA GLU A 61 -19.26 -13.57 18.24
C GLU A 61 -18.39 -14.78 17.91
N ASN A 62 -18.78 -15.93 18.46
CA ASN A 62 -18.14 -17.22 18.19
C ASN A 62 -18.46 -17.75 16.79
N ASP A 63 -19.48 -17.20 16.12
CA ASP A 63 -19.85 -17.54 14.75
C ASP A 63 -18.83 -16.97 13.75
N ILE A 64 -18.08 -17.86 13.11
CA ILE A 64 -17.05 -17.51 12.12
C ILE A 64 -17.66 -16.87 10.86
N GLU A 65 -18.85 -17.28 10.45
CA GLU A 65 -19.49 -16.76 9.22
C GLU A 65 -19.91 -15.32 9.41
N ARG A 66 -20.53 -15.00 10.56
CA ARG A 66 -20.88 -13.62 10.91
C ARG A 66 -19.66 -12.74 11.11
N ARG A 67 -18.61 -13.27 11.73
CA ARG A 67 -17.35 -12.54 11.91
C ARG A 67 -16.71 -12.18 10.57
N ARG A 68 -16.71 -13.13 9.63
CA ARG A 68 -16.26 -12.92 8.25
C ARG A 68 -17.11 -11.89 7.52
N GLU A 69 -18.42 -12.02 7.57
CA GLU A 69 -19.31 -11.04 6.94
C GLU A 69 -19.04 -9.62 7.47
N ARG A 70 -18.90 -9.49 8.79
CA ARG A 70 -18.59 -8.21 9.43
C ARG A 70 -17.24 -7.65 8.99
N ALA A 71 -16.20 -8.48 8.98
CA ALA A 71 -14.87 -8.08 8.53
C ALA A 71 -14.88 -7.63 7.07
N ASN A 72 -15.58 -8.35 6.19
CA ASN A 72 -15.72 -8.02 4.77
C ASN A 72 -16.38 -6.65 4.59
N VAL A 73 -17.47 -6.38 5.30
CA VAL A 73 -18.18 -5.10 5.21
C VAL A 73 -17.32 -3.94 5.71
N PHE A 74 -16.61 -4.13 6.82
CA PHE A 74 -15.70 -3.12 7.32
C PHE A 74 -14.53 -2.89 6.36
N CYS A 75 -13.99 -3.94 5.74
CA CYS A 75 -12.95 -3.82 4.73
C CYS A 75 -13.43 -3.02 3.51
N GLU A 76 -14.60 -3.34 2.94
CA GLU A 76 -15.16 -2.60 1.82
C GLU A 76 -15.40 -1.12 2.16
N ALA A 77 -15.88 -0.83 3.37
CA ALA A 77 -16.09 0.54 3.82
C ALA A 77 -14.77 1.31 3.99
N LEU A 78 -13.72 0.67 4.54
CA LEU A 78 -12.39 1.27 4.66
C LEU A 78 -11.73 1.50 3.30
N ARG A 79 -11.90 0.58 2.33
CA ARG A 79 -11.45 0.78 0.94
C ARG A 79 -12.16 1.96 0.28
N ALA A 80 -13.47 2.09 0.49
CA ALA A 80 -14.23 3.24 -0.03
C ALA A 80 -13.76 4.56 0.59
N LEU A 81 -13.49 4.59 1.89
CA LEU A 81 -12.94 5.75 2.59
C LEU A 81 -11.51 6.08 2.15
N ASP A 82 -10.68 5.07 1.90
CA ASP A 82 -9.32 5.24 1.39
C ASP A 82 -9.29 5.83 -0.04
N ALA A 83 -10.33 5.61 -0.83
CA ALA A 83 -10.47 6.27 -2.13
C ALA A 83 -10.87 7.76 -2.03
N THR A 84 -10.95 8.33 -0.81
CA THR A 84 -11.29 9.73 -0.57
C THR A 84 -10.16 10.49 0.13
N ASP A 85 -10.24 11.83 0.04
CA ASP A 85 -9.29 12.72 0.70
C ASP A 85 -9.63 12.84 2.19
N LEU A 86 -9.00 12.00 3.00
CA LEU A 86 -9.18 11.98 4.45
C LEU A 86 -8.14 12.89 5.12
N PRO A 87 -8.51 13.67 6.16
CA PRO A 87 -7.55 14.42 6.95
C PRO A 87 -6.48 13.51 7.55
N ALA A 88 -5.23 13.99 7.58
CA ALA A 88 -4.10 13.23 8.13
C ALA A 88 -4.30 12.81 9.60
N THR A 89 -5.08 13.58 10.37
CA THR A 89 -5.50 13.23 11.73
C THR A 89 -6.41 12.02 11.73
N SER A 90 -7.47 12.02 10.92
CA SER A 90 -8.42 10.91 10.80
C SER A 90 -7.74 9.64 10.30
N VAL A 91 -6.76 9.77 9.40
CA VAL A 91 -5.94 8.64 8.95
C VAL A 91 -5.18 8.01 10.13
N ARG A 92 -4.48 8.84 10.91
CA ARG A 92 -3.62 8.39 12.02
C ARG A 92 -4.42 7.83 13.19
N ASP A 93 -5.50 8.52 13.55
CA ASP A 93 -6.20 8.29 14.80
C ASP A 93 -7.38 7.31 14.64
N LEU A 94 -7.88 7.12 13.41
CA LEU A 94 -9.05 6.26 13.14
C LEU A 94 -8.78 5.21 12.07
N LEU A 95 -8.29 5.57 10.87
CA LEU A 95 -8.13 4.63 9.75
C LEU A 95 -7.09 3.54 10.06
N LEU A 96 -5.86 3.94 10.39
CA LEU A 96 -4.78 3.00 10.65
C LEU A 96 -5.10 2.07 11.85
N PRO A 97 -5.64 2.58 12.99
CA PRO A 97 -6.09 1.71 14.08
C PRO A 97 -7.23 0.76 13.68
N SER A 98 -8.19 1.19 12.85
CA SER A 98 -9.28 0.32 12.36
C SER A 98 -8.75 -0.83 11.52
N ILE A 99 -7.80 -0.54 10.62
CA ILE A 99 -7.09 -1.54 9.80
C ILE A 99 -6.37 -2.54 10.72
N GLN A 100 -5.60 -2.04 11.69
CA GLN A 100 -4.89 -2.89 12.64
C GLN A 100 -5.84 -3.77 13.46
N ASN A 101 -7.01 -3.26 13.84
CA ASN A 101 -8.00 -4.05 14.56
C ASN A 101 -8.54 -5.22 13.72
N LEU A 102 -8.85 -5.00 12.45
CA LEU A 102 -9.27 -6.06 11.53
C LEU A 102 -8.16 -7.10 11.31
N LEU A 103 -6.92 -6.65 11.15
CA LEU A 103 -5.77 -7.54 10.93
C LEU A 103 -5.37 -8.38 12.15
N LYS A 104 -5.94 -8.13 13.34
CA LYS A 104 -5.78 -9.03 14.50
C LYS A 104 -6.58 -10.32 14.36
N ASP A 105 -7.64 -10.31 13.57
CA ASP A 105 -8.57 -11.43 13.39
C ASP A 105 -8.49 -11.94 11.95
N VAL A 106 -7.31 -12.46 11.59
CA VAL A 106 -6.98 -12.88 10.22
C VAL A 106 -7.90 -14.01 9.73
N ASP A 107 -8.41 -14.86 10.62
CA ASP A 107 -9.30 -15.96 10.27
C ASP A 107 -10.68 -15.50 9.74
N ALA A 108 -11.04 -14.25 10.05
CA ALA A 108 -12.24 -13.58 9.56
C ALA A 108 -12.02 -12.86 8.22
N LEU A 109 -10.79 -12.71 7.73
CA LEU A 109 -10.49 -12.03 6.47
C LEU A 109 -10.14 -13.03 5.38
N ASP A 110 -10.68 -12.83 4.19
CA ASP A 110 -10.15 -13.51 3.01
C ASP A 110 -8.80 -12.89 2.57
N PRO A 111 -8.01 -13.61 1.76
CA PRO A 111 -6.69 -13.14 1.35
C PRO A 111 -6.70 -11.80 0.61
N ALA A 112 -7.74 -11.51 -0.18
CA ALA A 112 -7.82 -10.29 -0.97
C ALA A 112 -8.14 -9.07 -0.09
N HIS A 113 -9.02 -9.23 0.88
CA HIS A 113 -9.30 -8.18 1.88
C HIS A 113 -8.09 -7.92 2.78
N LYS A 114 -7.40 -8.98 3.21
CA LYS A 114 -6.17 -8.84 3.99
C LYS A 114 -5.11 -8.03 3.24
N GLU A 115 -4.81 -8.41 2.00
CA GLU A 115 -3.81 -7.72 1.17
C GLU A 115 -4.17 -6.24 0.98
N ALA A 116 -5.44 -5.96 0.68
CA ALA A 116 -5.92 -4.59 0.51
C ALA A 116 -5.70 -3.74 1.76
N LEU A 117 -6.04 -4.26 2.93
CA LEU A 117 -5.85 -3.57 4.21
C LEU A 117 -4.36 -3.36 4.52
N GLU A 118 -3.48 -4.32 4.19
CA GLU A 118 -2.04 -4.17 4.36
C GLU A 118 -1.46 -3.10 3.43
N VAL A 119 -1.92 -3.03 2.17
CA VAL A 119 -1.50 -2.00 1.21
C VAL A 119 -1.92 -0.62 1.70
N ILE A 120 -3.20 -0.44 2.05
CA ILE A 120 -3.72 0.83 2.58
C ILE A 120 -2.95 1.23 3.85
N GLY A 121 -2.79 0.29 4.79
CA GLY A 121 -2.07 0.53 6.03
C GLY A 121 -0.63 0.98 5.81
N ARG A 122 0.06 0.39 4.84
CA ARG A 122 1.44 0.75 4.48
C ARG A 122 1.52 2.12 3.84
N GLU A 123 0.73 2.37 2.80
CA GLU A 123 0.74 3.62 2.03
C GLU A 123 0.34 4.81 2.90
N ARG A 124 -0.71 4.65 3.72
CA ARG A 124 -1.21 5.70 4.61
C ARG A 124 -0.35 5.93 5.85
N SER A 125 0.50 4.97 6.24
CA SER A 125 1.46 5.15 7.34
C SER A 125 2.71 5.96 6.96
N GLY A 126 2.84 6.37 5.69
CA GLY A 126 3.99 7.12 5.18
C GLY A 126 5.29 6.32 5.21
N GLY A 127 5.22 4.98 5.10
CA GLY A 127 6.39 4.09 5.15
C GLY A 127 7.01 3.91 6.53
N THR A 128 6.44 4.50 7.58
CA THR A 128 6.91 4.33 8.98
C THR A 128 6.78 2.88 9.45
N LEU A 129 5.84 2.11 8.89
CA LEU A 129 5.68 0.70 9.23
C LEU A 129 6.84 -0.16 8.67
N GLU A 130 7.42 0.22 7.53
CA GLU A 130 8.59 -0.46 6.94
C GLU A 130 9.89 -0.17 7.71
N SER A 131 10.01 0.98 8.38
CA SER A 131 11.18 1.27 9.23
C SER A 131 11.15 0.50 10.55
N ILE A 132 9.96 0.23 11.11
CA ILE A 132 9.80 -0.60 12.31
C ILE A 132 10.05 -2.09 11.98
N GLY A 133 9.53 -2.60 10.86
CA GLY A 133 9.78 -3.98 10.42
C GLY A 133 11.27 -4.29 10.17
N LYS A 134 12.02 -3.32 9.63
CA LYS A 134 13.48 -3.43 9.46
C LYS A 134 14.25 -3.35 10.78
N ALA A 135 13.76 -2.59 11.76
CA ALA A 135 14.38 -2.49 13.08
C ALA A 135 14.13 -3.74 13.95
N MET A 136 12.96 -4.39 13.81
CA MET A 136 12.61 -5.59 14.59
C MET A 136 13.19 -6.89 13.99
N GLY A 137 13.51 -6.90 12.69
CA GLY A 137 14.25 -7.99 12.04
C GLY A 137 15.77 -7.99 12.28
N ALA A 138 16.33 -6.89 12.82
CA ALA A 138 17.76 -6.77 13.07
C ALA A 138 18.23 -7.37 14.42
N HIS A 139 17.31 -7.88 15.26
CA HIS A 139 17.62 -8.46 16.58
C HIS A 139 17.19 -9.94 16.74
N LEU A 140 16.95 -10.65 15.63
CA LEU A 140 16.86 -12.12 15.62
C LEU A 140 17.94 -12.70 14.70
N GLY A 141 19.15 -12.17 14.86
CA GLY A 141 20.37 -12.80 14.37
C GLY A 141 20.62 -14.11 15.09
N ILE A 142 20.14 -15.20 14.49
CA ILE A 142 20.79 -16.51 14.61
C ILE A 142 21.18 -16.91 13.19
N ALA A 143 22.44 -16.65 12.85
CA ALA A 143 23.11 -17.25 11.71
C ALA A 143 23.02 -18.77 11.85
N THR A 144 22.22 -19.41 11.00
CA THR A 144 22.24 -20.87 10.87
C THR A 144 22.90 -21.18 9.54
N SER A 145 24.20 -21.44 9.62
CA SER A 145 25.01 -22.08 8.60
C SER A 145 24.41 -23.42 8.21
N VAL A 146 24.26 -23.67 6.91
CA VAL A 146 24.41 -25.02 6.34
C VAL A 146 25.14 -24.92 5.01
N SER A 147 26.34 -25.48 5.03
CA SER A 147 27.17 -25.82 3.89
C SER A 147 26.52 -26.94 3.05
N SER A 148 26.58 -26.82 1.72
CA SER A 148 26.63 -27.97 0.80
C SER A 148 27.15 -27.44 -0.55
N PHE A 149 28.42 -27.63 -0.91
CA PHE A 149 29.06 -28.88 -1.39
C PHE A 149 28.47 -29.37 -2.72
N PHE A 150 29.05 -28.89 -3.84
CA PHE A 150 29.18 -29.66 -5.08
C PHE A 150 30.29 -29.07 -5.96
N GLY A 151 31.19 -29.92 -6.45
CA GLY A 151 31.93 -29.65 -7.69
C GLY A 151 33.41 -29.32 -7.57
N GLU A 152 34.18 -30.29 -7.08
CA GLU A 152 35.62 -30.46 -7.37
C GLU A 152 35.97 -30.28 -8.86
N SER A 153 36.85 -29.34 -9.20
CA SER A 153 37.97 -29.61 -10.10
C SER A 153 39.01 -28.48 -10.14
N SER A 154 40.15 -28.81 -9.55
CA SER A 154 41.48 -28.72 -10.16
C SER A 154 42.13 -27.36 -10.50
N LEU A 155 43.19 -27.13 -9.71
CA LEU A 155 44.56 -26.89 -10.16
C LEU A 155 44.90 -25.53 -10.80
N LEU A 156 45.49 -24.64 -9.99
CA LEU A 156 46.72 -23.85 -10.27
C LEU A 156 46.78 -22.77 -9.17
N GLY A 157 47.68 -22.78 -8.18
CA GLY A 157 49.07 -23.20 -8.21
C GLY A 157 49.95 -21.96 -8.28
N LYS A 158 50.51 -21.56 -7.12
CA LYS A 158 51.68 -20.65 -6.93
C LYS A 158 51.42 -19.16 -7.24
N LYS A 159 52.00 -18.17 -6.56
CA LYS A 159 52.97 -18.11 -5.45
C LYS A 159 53.18 -16.61 -5.14
N GLU A 160 53.36 -16.33 -3.85
CA GLU A 160 54.02 -15.18 -3.17
C GLU A 160 54.12 -13.79 -3.81
N GLY A 161 53.90 -12.78 -2.95
CA GLY A 161 55.02 -11.90 -2.58
C GLY A 161 54.73 -10.40 -2.52
N GLY A 162 54.98 -9.81 -1.34
CA GLY A 162 55.39 -8.40 -1.12
C GLY A 162 54.24 -7.38 -1.09
N GLU A 163 53.76 -6.93 0.07
CA GLU A 163 54.33 -5.92 0.99
C GLU A 163 54.57 -4.52 0.39
N GLN A 164 53.83 -3.58 0.96
CA GLN A 164 54.23 -2.21 1.37
C GLN A 164 54.99 -1.35 0.35
N HIS A 165 54.44 -0.16 0.03
CA HIS A 165 54.67 1.04 0.84
C HIS A 165 54.04 2.26 0.16
N ASP A 166 53.33 3.03 0.97
CA ASP A 166 52.97 4.45 0.92
C ASP A 166 54.18 5.37 0.57
N PRO A 167 54.09 6.73 0.60
CA PRO A 167 52.94 7.65 0.54
C PRO A 167 53.21 8.90 -0.35
N ALA A 168 52.24 9.82 -0.33
CA ALA A 168 52.40 11.29 -0.29
C ALA A 168 53.08 12.01 -1.47
N ALA A 169 52.36 12.96 -2.09
CA ALA A 169 52.34 14.34 -1.60
C ALA A 169 51.77 15.32 -2.65
N ALA A 170 50.87 16.16 -2.15
CA ALA A 170 50.81 17.60 -2.36
C ALA A 170 50.37 18.22 -3.71
N SER A 171 49.42 19.15 -3.50
CA SER A 171 49.32 20.50 -4.08
C SER A 171 48.68 20.74 -5.45
N VAL A 172 47.38 21.07 -5.39
CA VAL A 172 46.61 22.24 -5.91
C VAL A 172 47.10 23.06 -7.16
N PRO A 173 46.19 23.81 -7.83
CA PRO A 173 45.90 23.87 -9.28
C PRO A 173 46.69 25.05 -9.96
N PRO A 174 46.45 25.63 -11.18
CA PRO A 174 45.20 25.73 -11.95
C PRO A 174 45.27 25.80 -13.50
N GLN A 175 44.08 25.93 -14.10
CA GLN A 175 43.76 26.69 -15.32
C GLN A 175 43.90 26.11 -16.75
N VAL A 176 42.73 26.12 -17.41
CA VAL A 176 42.44 26.48 -18.81
C VAL A 176 42.75 25.44 -19.89
N GLY A 177 41.68 24.97 -20.57
CA GLY A 177 41.81 24.42 -21.92
C GLY A 177 40.70 23.44 -22.31
N LEU A 178 39.78 23.93 -23.16
CA LEU A 178 38.93 23.19 -24.09
C LEU A 178 39.34 21.73 -24.35
N GLN A 179 38.39 20.79 -24.25
CA GLN A 179 38.05 19.85 -25.34
C GLN A 179 37.00 18.81 -24.91
N THR A 180 35.87 18.87 -25.61
CA THR A 180 35.01 17.77 -26.08
C THR A 180 35.27 16.39 -25.46
N GLN A 181 34.47 16.00 -24.47
CA GLN A 181 34.27 14.58 -24.16
C GLN A 181 32.80 14.24 -24.29
N GLN A 182 32.51 13.63 -25.43
CA GLN A 182 31.25 13.03 -25.80
C GLN A 182 30.94 11.89 -24.84
N GLU A 183 30.18 12.18 -23.78
CA GLU A 183 29.61 11.15 -22.93
C GLU A 183 28.53 10.40 -23.72
N ASN A 184 28.93 9.35 -24.43
CA ASN A 184 28.03 8.33 -24.95
C ASN A 184 27.54 7.48 -23.76
N THR A 185 26.74 8.07 -22.88
CA THR A 185 25.98 7.31 -21.90
C THR A 185 24.80 6.66 -22.63
N ARG A 186 24.76 5.34 -22.49
CA ARG A 186 23.89 4.32 -23.09
C ARG A 186 22.38 4.63 -23.15
N PHE A 187 21.92 5.73 -22.56
CA PHE A 187 20.54 6.21 -22.56
C PHE A 187 20.19 7.12 -23.75
N GLY A 188 21.16 7.72 -24.45
CA GLY A 188 20.89 8.60 -25.61
C GLY A 188 20.50 7.88 -26.91
N ARG A 189 20.69 6.55 -26.99
CA ARG A 189 20.47 5.77 -28.23
C ARG A 189 19.04 5.22 -28.38
N ILE A 190 18.30 5.12 -27.28
CA ILE A 190 16.94 4.55 -27.28
C ILE A 190 15.85 5.55 -27.71
N MET A 191 16.15 6.86 -27.73
CA MET A 191 15.21 7.92 -28.12
C MET A 191 15.25 8.26 -29.63
N ARG A 192 15.81 7.37 -30.47
CA ARG A 192 15.86 7.55 -31.93
C ARG A 192 15.42 6.26 -32.64
N GLY A 193 14.23 5.77 -32.30
CA GLY A 193 13.67 4.53 -32.86
C GLY A 193 12.15 4.54 -32.95
N GLY A 194 11.62 5.15 -34.01
CA GLY A 194 10.50 4.59 -34.80
C GLY A 194 9.09 4.51 -34.20
N PHE A 195 8.39 5.63 -34.06
CA PHE A 195 6.91 5.67 -33.94
C PHE A 195 6.25 6.58 -34.99
N GLY A 196 6.78 6.58 -36.22
CA GLY A 196 6.26 7.39 -37.33
C GLY A 196 5.17 6.73 -38.19
N ASP A 197 4.97 5.42 -38.10
CA ASP A 197 4.22 4.67 -39.14
C ASP A 197 2.86 4.10 -38.72
N MET A 198 2.38 4.32 -37.48
CA MET A 198 1.06 3.80 -37.06
C MET A 198 -0.12 4.77 -37.28
N LEU A 199 0.12 5.95 -37.86
CA LEU A 199 -0.93 6.93 -38.20
C LEU A 199 -1.41 6.86 -39.66
N ARG A 200 -1.26 5.71 -40.34
CA ARG A 200 -1.98 5.43 -41.59
C ARG A 200 -3.02 4.34 -41.37
N GLY A 201 -4.01 4.67 -40.53
CA GLY A 201 -5.26 3.95 -40.41
C GLY A 201 -5.94 3.85 -41.78
N LYS A 202 -5.96 2.63 -42.31
CA LYS A 202 -6.54 2.24 -43.59
C LYS A 202 -8.05 2.45 -43.55
N ALA A 203 -8.54 3.13 -44.59
CA ALA A 203 -9.93 3.45 -44.80
C ALA A 203 -10.83 2.20 -44.86
N LYS A 204 -11.99 2.34 -44.16
CA LYS A 204 -13.34 1.84 -44.47
C LYS A 204 -13.45 0.89 -45.68
N GLY A 205 -13.87 -0.34 -45.43
CA GLY A 205 -14.35 -1.27 -46.45
C GLY A 205 -15.44 -2.17 -45.87
N GLY A 206 -16.61 -2.16 -46.50
CA GLY A 206 -17.77 -2.97 -46.14
C GLY A 206 -19.05 -2.44 -46.77
N ASP A 207 -19.07 -2.35 -48.11
CA ASP A 207 -20.30 -2.24 -48.91
C ASP A 207 -21.00 -3.60 -48.94
N GLU A 208 -22.29 -3.60 -48.63
CA GLU A 208 -23.27 -4.63 -49.01
C GLU A 208 -23.67 -4.37 -50.46
N PRO A 209 -23.86 -5.43 -51.29
CA PRO A 209 -25.22 -5.60 -51.81
C PRO A 209 -25.65 -7.05 -52.10
N SER A 210 -26.96 -7.27 -51.90
CA SER A 210 -27.88 -8.28 -52.48
C SER A 210 -27.95 -9.67 -51.84
#